data_AF-A0A936TAL1-F1
#
_entry.id   AF-A0A936TAL1-F1
#
_cell.length_a   1.000
_cell.length_b   1.000
_cell.length_c   1.000
_cell.angle_alpha   90.00
_cell.angle_beta   90.00
_cell.angle_gamma   90.00
#
_symmetry.space_group_name_H-M   'P 1'
#
loop_
_entity.id
_entity.type
_entity.pdbx_description
1 polymer ?
#
loop_
_entity_poly.entity_id
_entity_poly.type
_entity_poly.pdbx_seq_one_letter_code
_entity_poly.pdbx_strand_id
1 'polypeptide(L)'
;MPLARKAMAVEYGALVLPVLLMLGLAGAWASALVILAAVALPWLPVVRTSGVRGSWLRRWIPTRLFEWRGLVQGTHPWGLLAWLVALALCWLPVLPLFLLGGLALMAAAAQEQCEPRAMLLATAADARALLRTKVFGALRLLLVLELPVLLAATVFRPEWWWVHVGFGLGLLTLVAYAVVLKYANYQPNERLSANGANVSVAALFAILPGLGVVPLVMLLTEVPKARANLSAYFHDHAR
;
A
#
# COMPACT_ATOMS: atom_id res chain seq x y z
N MET A 1 -0.78 -24.07 13.00
CA MET A 1 -1.92 -23.22 12.58
C MET A 1 -2.70 -22.54 13.71
N PRO A 2 -3.07 -23.19 14.85
CA PRO A 2 -3.87 -22.52 15.89
C PRO A 2 -3.12 -21.41 16.63
N LEU A 3 -1.80 -21.54 16.80
CA LEU A 3 -0.96 -20.52 17.45
C LEU A 3 -0.91 -19.20 16.65
N ALA A 4 -0.78 -19.28 15.32
CA ALA A 4 -0.77 -18.10 14.45
C ALA A 4 -2.11 -17.36 14.46
N ARG A 5 -3.25 -18.09 14.51
CA ARG A 5 -4.58 -17.47 14.62
C ARG A 5 -4.79 -16.79 15.97
N LYS A 6 -4.29 -17.39 17.05
CA LYS A 6 -4.32 -16.78 18.39
C LYS A 6 -3.46 -15.52 18.44
N ALA A 7 -2.26 -15.54 17.87
CA ALA A 7 -1.39 -14.36 17.78
C ALA A 7 -2.08 -13.22 17.00
N MET A 8 -2.64 -13.52 15.82
CA MET A 8 -3.41 -12.54 15.05
C MET A 8 -4.61 -12.00 15.86
N ALA A 9 -5.38 -12.85 16.53
CA ALA A 9 -6.51 -12.39 17.35
C ALA A 9 -6.09 -11.46 18.49
N VAL A 10 -4.93 -11.70 19.10
CA VAL A 10 -4.36 -10.81 20.12
C VAL A 10 -3.93 -9.48 19.50
N GLU A 11 -3.26 -9.49 18.34
CA GLU A 11 -2.86 -8.28 17.61
C GLU A 11 -4.07 -7.43 17.22
N TYR A 12 -5.07 -8.03 16.57
CA TYR A 12 -6.30 -7.33 16.19
C TYR A 12 -7.08 -6.85 17.41
N GLY A 13 -7.15 -7.66 18.47
CA GLY A 13 -7.80 -7.28 19.73
C GLY A 13 -7.15 -6.07 20.37
N ALA A 14 -5.81 -6.06 20.49
CA ALA A 14 -5.05 -4.95 21.06
C ALA A 14 -5.21 -3.66 20.23
N LEU A 15 -5.24 -3.78 18.91
CA LEU A 15 -5.37 -2.64 17.99
C LEU A 15 -6.77 -2.00 18.06
N VAL A 16 -7.79 -2.83 18.27
CA VAL A 16 -9.20 -2.43 18.27
C VAL A 16 -9.69 -1.96 19.66
N LEU A 17 -9.07 -2.45 20.74
CA LEU A 17 -9.44 -2.15 22.12
C LEU A 17 -9.58 -0.65 22.45
N PRO A 18 -8.61 0.25 22.13
CA PRO A 18 -8.74 1.66 22.47
C PRO A 18 -9.91 2.33 21.74
N VAL A 19 -10.21 1.91 20.52
CA VAL A 19 -11.34 2.43 19.72
C VAL A 19 -12.67 1.94 20.29
N LEU A 20 -12.75 0.66 20.70
CA LEU A 20 -13.93 0.11 21.38
C LEU A 20 -14.21 0.83 22.69
N LEU A 21 -13.18 1.11 23.50
CA LEU A 21 -13.32 1.84 24.75
C LEU A 21 -13.83 3.27 24.51
N MET A 22 -13.25 3.99 23.54
CA MET A 22 -13.72 5.33 23.18
C MET A 22 -15.16 5.33 22.68
N LEU A 23 -15.55 4.38 21.83
CA LEU A 23 -16.93 4.28 21.33
C LEU A 23 -17.93 3.88 22.42
N GLY A 24 -17.54 3.01 23.35
CA GLY A 24 -18.35 2.65 24.51
C GLY A 24 -18.58 3.85 25.43
N LEU A 25 -17.53 4.61 25.73
CA LEU A 25 -17.62 5.85 26.52
C LEU A 25 -18.47 6.93 25.83
N ALA A 26 -18.47 6.97 24.49
CA ALA A 26 -19.30 7.88 23.70
C ALA A 26 -20.76 7.39 23.50
N GLY A 27 -21.15 6.23 24.05
CA GLY A 27 -22.50 5.67 23.90
C GLY A 27 -22.82 5.14 22.50
N ALA A 28 -21.81 5.02 21.62
CA ALA A 28 -21.96 4.60 20.23
C ALA A 28 -21.95 3.07 20.07
N TRP A 29 -22.84 2.38 20.79
CA TRP A 29 -22.87 0.91 20.90
C TRP A 29 -23.00 0.17 19.56
N ALA A 30 -23.76 0.73 18.61
CA ALA A 30 -23.89 0.16 17.27
C ALA A 30 -22.54 0.13 16.53
N SER A 31 -21.77 1.21 16.63
CA SER A 31 -20.43 1.31 16.02
C SER A 31 -19.44 0.39 16.71
N ALA A 32 -19.54 0.25 18.04
CA ALA A 32 -18.70 -0.68 18.80
C ALA A 32 -18.94 -2.14 18.39
N LEU A 33 -20.20 -2.54 18.16
CA LEU A 33 -20.54 -3.89 17.69
C LEU A 33 -19.96 -4.22 16.30
N VAL A 34 -20.00 -3.26 15.37
CA VAL A 34 -19.39 -3.43 14.03
C VAL A 34 -17.89 -3.63 14.15
N ILE A 35 -17.22 -2.87 15.01
CA ILE A 35 -15.79 -2.97 15.23
C ILE A 35 -15.43 -4.28 15.96
N LEU A 36 -16.28 -4.77 16.87
CA LEU A 36 -16.08 -6.06 17.54
C LEU A 36 -16.09 -7.23 16.53
N ALA A 37 -16.85 -7.14 15.45
CA ALA A 37 -16.85 -8.15 14.39
C ALA A 37 -15.49 -8.28 13.69
N ALA A 38 -14.64 -7.24 13.71
CA ALA A 38 -13.28 -7.30 13.18
C ALA A 38 -12.39 -8.29 13.98
N VAL A 39 -12.69 -8.52 15.26
CA VAL A 39 -11.99 -9.53 16.07
C VAL A 39 -12.25 -10.94 15.53
N ALA A 40 -13.38 -11.20 14.87
CA ALA A 40 -13.70 -12.51 14.29
C ALA A 40 -12.96 -12.82 12.98
N LEU A 41 -12.31 -11.84 12.34
CA LEU A 41 -11.62 -12.00 11.06
C LEU A 41 -10.55 -13.13 11.02
N PRO A 42 -9.75 -13.40 12.06
CA PRO A 42 -8.74 -14.46 12.04
C PRO A 42 -9.31 -15.88 11.94
N TRP A 43 -10.61 -16.06 12.22
CA TRP A 43 -11.30 -17.34 12.14
C TRP A 43 -11.95 -17.60 10.79
N LEU A 44 -11.96 -16.63 9.87
CA LEU A 44 -12.45 -16.84 8.52
C LEU A 44 -11.51 -17.78 7.74
N PRO A 45 -12.04 -18.73 6.96
CA PRO A 45 -11.23 -19.62 6.15
C PRO A 45 -10.47 -18.82 5.09
N VAL A 46 -9.14 -18.82 5.17
CA VAL A 46 -8.29 -18.25 4.13
C VAL A 46 -8.31 -19.20 2.92
N VAL A 47 -9.22 -18.96 1.98
CA VAL A 47 -9.26 -19.69 0.73
C VAL A 47 -8.13 -19.16 -0.17
N ARG A 48 -7.04 -19.91 -0.29
CA ARG A 48 -6.00 -19.65 -1.29
C ARG A 48 -6.50 -20.14 -2.65
N THR A 49 -7.04 -19.23 -3.46
CA THR A 49 -7.47 -19.58 -4.82
C THR A 49 -6.27 -19.47 -5.76
N SER A 50 -5.87 -20.58 -6.37
CA SER A 50 -4.73 -20.68 -7.31
C SER A 50 -5.04 -20.20 -8.73
N GLY A 51 -6.24 -19.67 -8.98
CA GLY A 51 -6.66 -19.21 -10.31
C GLY A 51 -6.10 -17.85 -10.70
N VAL A 52 -5.86 -17.65 -12.00
CA VAL A 52 -5.52 -16.34 -12.57
C VAL A 52 -6.77 -15.45 -12.59
N ARG A 53 -6.91 -14.58 -11.59
CA ARG A 53 -8.01 -13.60 -11.48
C ARG A 53 -7.63 -12.26 -12.10
N GLY A 54 -8.62 -11.50 -12.60
CA GLY A 54 -8.42 -10.13 -13.10
C GLY A 54 -7.61 -10.02 -14.40
N SER A 55 -7.72 -10.98 -15.32
CA SER A 55 -6.91 -11.06 -16.55
C SER A 55 -7.03 -9.80 -17.44
N TRP A 56 -8.20 -9.17 -17.49
CA TRP A 56 -8.42 -7.92 -18.23
C TRP A 56 -7.67 -6.74 -17.60
N LEU A 57 -7.83 -6.49 -16.29
CA LEU A 57 -7.14 -5.38 -15.61
C LEU A 57 -5.61 -5.48 -15.71
N ARG A 58 -5.06 -6.70 -15.64
CA ARG A 58 -3.61 -6.93 -15.76
C ARG A 58 -3.01 -6.49 -17.10
N ARG A 59 -3.81 -6.49 -18.18
CA ARG A 59 -3.35 -6.04 -19.51
C ARG A 59 -3.00 -4.55 -19.53
N TRP A 60 -3.64 -3.76 -18.66
CA TRP A 60 -3.41 -2.31 -18.56
C TRP A 60 -2.17 -1.96 -17.73
N ILE A 61 -1.65 -2.91 -16.93
CA ILE A 61 -0.47 -2.70 -16.09
C ILE A 61 0.79 -3.15 -16.85
N PRO A 62 1.84 -2.31 -16.98
CA PRO A 62 3.10 -2.70 -17.62
C PRO A 62 3.76 -3.94 -16.99
N THR A 63 4.41 -4.78 -17.81
CA THR A 63 5.10 -6.01 -17.38
C THR A 63 6.18 -5.76 -16.31
N ARG A 64 6.91 -4.66 -16.44
CA ARG A 64 7.96 -4.21 -15.50
C ARG A 64 7.46 -3.90 -14.07
N LEU A 65 6.14 -3.72 -13.89
CA LEU A 65 5.49 -3.49 -12.60
C LEU A 65 4.77 -4.76 -12.15
N PHE A 66 5.54 -5.84 -11.99
CA PHE A 66 4.99 -7.15 -11.64
C PHE A 66 4.31 -7.15 -10.27
N GLU A 67 4.75 -6.29 -9.35
CA GLU A 67 4.19 -6.12 -8.00
C GLU A 67 2.73 -5.69 -8.09
N TRP A 68 2.43 -4.72 -8.96
CA TRP A 68 1.09 -4.24 -9.22
C TRP A 68 0.21 -5.28 -9.94
N ARG A 69 0.81 -6.10 -10.82
CA ARG A 69 0.10 -7.22 -11.43
C ARG A 69 -0.25 -8.30 -10.41
N GLY A 70 0.69 -8.61 -9.51
CA GLY A 70 0.48 -9.53 -8.39
C GLY A 70 -0.60 -9.02 -7.44
N LEU A 71 -0.56 -7.72 -7.11
CA LEU A 71 -1.59 -7.06 -6.31
C LEU A 71 -2.98 -7.23 -6.94
N VAL A 72 -3.15 -6.88 -8.22
CA VAL A 72 -4.45 -7.02 -8.89
C VAL A 72 -4.93 -8.46 -8.89
N GLN A 73 -4.04 -9.43 -9.14
CA GLN A 73 -4.42 -10.84 -9.13
C GLN A 73 -4.83 -11.31 -7.73
N GLY A 74 -4.12 -10.90 -6.69
CA GLY A 74 -4.37 -11.32 -5.31
C GLY A 74 -5.59 -10.65 -4.68
N THR A 75 -5.95 -9.46 -5.15
CA THR A 75 -6.98 -8.61 -4.50
C THR A 75 -8.27 -8.52 -5.30
N HIS A 76 -8.28 -8.97 -6.55
CA HIS A 76 -9.49 -9.05 -7.35
C HIS A 76 -10.49 -10.08 -6.78
N PRO A 77 -11.80 -9.76 -6.68
CA PRO A 77 -12.47 -8.52 -7.13
C PRO A 77 -12.52 -7.41 -6.06
N TRP A 78 -12.14 -7.70 -4.82
CA TRP A 78 -12.30 -6.82 -3.66
C TRP A 78 -11.62 -5.46 -3.82
N GLY A 79 -10.41 -5.40 -4.37
CA GLY A 79 -9.72 -4.13 -4.63
C GLY A 79 -10.47 -3.24 -5.62
N LEU A 80 -11.04 -3.84 -6.67
CA LEU A 80 -11.86 -3.11 -7.64
C LEU A 80 -13.18 -2.64 -7.01
N LEU A 81 -13.83 -3.50 -6.22
CA LEU A 81 -15.06 -3.13 -5.51
C LEU A 81 -14.80 -1.97 -4.54
N ALA A 82 -13.72 -2.00 -3.77
CA ALA A 82 -13.33 -0.91 -2.89
C ALA A 82 -13.13 0.40 -3.64
N TRP A 83 -12.48 0.36 -4.81
CA TRP A 83 -12.30 1.54 -5.66
C TRP A 83 -13.62 2.07 -6.22
N LEU A 84 -14.51 1.19 -6.71
CA LEU A 84 -15.84 1.56 -7.20
C LEU A 84 -16.72 2.14 -6.08
N VAL A 85 -16.66 1.59 -4.87
CA VAL A 85 -17.36 2.13 -3.69
C VAL A 85 -16.81 3.50 -3.31
N ALA A 86 -15.49 3.69 -3.37
CA ALA A 86 -14.88 5.00 -3.11
C ALA A 86 -15.37 6.05 -4.12
N LEU A 87 -15.48 5.69 -5.40
CA LEU A 87 -16.00 6.57 -6.44
C LEU A 87 -17.50 6.82 -6.28
N ALA A 88 -18.28 5.76 -6.03
CA ALA A 88 -19.73 5.85 -5.87
C ALA A 88 -20.13 6.66 -4.64
N LEU A 89 -19.35 6.61 -3.56
CA LEU A 89 -19.64 7.28 -2.29
C LEU A 89 -18.72 8.48 -2.05
N CYS A 90 -18.19 9.11 -3.11
CA CYS A 90 -17.26 10.23 -3.01
C CYS A 90 -17.87 11.51 -2.41
N TRP A 91 -19.21 11.59 -2.28
CA TRP A 91 -19.89 12.67 -1.54
C TRP A 91 -19.73 12.56 -0.03
N LEU A 92 -19.34 11.39 0.50
CA LEU A 92 -19.03 11.23 1.91
C LEU A 92 -17.64 11.79 2.21
N PRO A 93 -17.44 12.50 3.32
CA PRO A 93 -16.19 13.24 3.57
C PRO A 93 -14.97 12.35 3.80
N VAL A 94 -15.13 11.21 4.48
CA VAL A 94 -13.99 10.39 4.97
C VAL A 94 -13.92 9.03 4.28
N LEU A 95 -15.06 8.43 3.94
CA LEU A 95 -15.11 7.09 3.35
C LEU A 95 -14.27 6.91 2.07
N PRO A 96 -14.32 7.79 1.05
CA PRO A 96 -13.48 7.65 -0.14
C PRO A 96 -11.99 7.72 0.19
N LEU A 97 -11.59 8.60 1.12
CA LEU A 97 -10.20 8.72 1.56
C LEU A 97 -9.75 7.44 2.28
N PHE A 98 -10.57 6.91 3.18
CA PHE A 98 -10.28 5.66 3.89
C PHE A 98 -10.06 4.49 2.91
N LEU A 99 -10.92 4.34 1.91
CA LEU A 99 -10.81 3.29 0.90
C LEU A 99 -9.56 3.46 0.02
N LEU A 100 -9.24 4.69 -0.39
CA LEU A 100 -7.99 4.97 -1.11
C LEU A 100 -6.75 4.68 -0.26
N GLY A 101 -6.76 5.04 1.02
CA GLY A 101 -5.69 4.73 1.97
C GLY A 101 -5.47 3.22 2.10
N GLY A 102 -6.55 2.45 2.18
CA GLY A 102 -6.50 0.99 2.14
C GLY A 102 -5.86 0.44 0.87
N LEU A 103 -6.24 0.97 -0.30
CA LEU A 103 -5.64 0.56 -1.58
C LEU A 103 -4.15 0.90 -1.67
N ALA A 104 -3.74 2.07 -1.18
CA ALA A 104 -2.33 2.46 -1.12
C ALA A 104 -1.52 1.58 -0.16
N LEU A 105 -2.09 1.22 1.00
CA LEU A 105 -1.48 0.26 1.94
C LEU A 105 -1.28 -1.11 1.29
N MET A 106 -2.28 -1.60 0.54
CA MET A 106 -2.16 -2.86 -0.19
C MET A 106 -1.08 -2.77 -1.27
N ALA A 107 -0.97 -1.63 -1.97
CA ALA A 107 0.09 -1.37 -2.95
C ALA A 107 1.49 -1.31 -2.33
N ALA A 108 1.62 -0.73 -1.14
CA ALA A 108 2.86 -0.71 -0.36
C ALA A 108 3.24 -2.12 0.12
N ALA A 109 2.28 -2.90 0.63
CA ALA A 109 2.49 -4.30 1.03
C ALA A 109 2.93 -5.20 -0.14
N ALA A 110 2.44 -4.92 -1.36
CA ALA A 110 2.88 -5.64 -2.56
C ALA A 110 4.38 -5.43 -2.88
N GLN A 111 5.03 -4.41 -2.29
CA GLN A 111 6.47 -4.18 -2.46
C GLN A 111 7.35 -5.08 -1.57
N GLU A 112 6.79 -5.84 -0.63
CA GLU A 112 7.60 -6.69 0.27
C GLU A 112 8.34 -7.83 -0.47
N GLN A 113 7.81 -8.26 -1.61
CA GLN A 113 8.37 -9.38 -2.37
C GLN A 113 9.48 -8.89 -3.31
N CYS A 114 10.71 -9.39 -3.11
CA CYS A 114 11.83 -9.12 -3.98
C CYS A 114 11.81 -10.04 -5.21
N GLU A 115 12.11 -9.45 -6.37
CA GLU A 115 12.34 -10.21 -7.59
C GLU A 115 13.62 -11.06 -7.55
N PRO A 116 13.73 -12.10 -8.40
CA PRO A 116 15.01 -12.72 -8.69
C PRO A 116 15.95 -11.73 -9.39
N ARG A 117 17.26 -11.83 -9.13
CA ARG A 117 18.29 -10.98 -9.77
C ARG A 117 18.20 -10.96 -11.29
N ALA A 118 17.93 -12.10 -11.93
CA ALA A 118 17.78 -12.19 -13.39
C ALA A 118 16.66 -11.27 -13.92
N MET A 119 15.54 -11.16 -13.20
CA MET A 119 14.44 -10.26 -13.58
C MET A 119 14.84 -8.79 -13.42
N LEU A 120 15.63 -8.49 -12.40
CA LEU A 120 16.14 -7.15 -12.12
C LEU A 120 17.06 -6.66 -13.25
N LEU A 121 18.03 -7.50 -13.66
CA LEU A 121 18.94 -7.24 -14.79
C LEU A 121 18.22 -7.16 -16.14
N ALA A 122 17.14 -7.92 -16.33
CA ALA A 122 16.32 -7.85 -17.54
C ALA A 122 15.45 -6.58 -17.60
N THR A 123 15.20 -5.91 -16.46
CA THR A 123 14.28 -4.76 -16.39
C THR A 123 14.97 -3.44 -16.70
N ALA A 124 16.25 -3.27 -16.35
CA ALA A 124 16.98 -2.03 -16.52
C ALA A 124 18.49 -2.27 -16.68
N ALA A 125 19.19 -1.31 -17.30
CA ALA A 125 20.63 -1.39 -17.51
C ALA A 125 21.47 -1.07 -16.25
N ASP A 126 20.93 -0.23 -15.35
CA ASP A 126 21.62 0.18 -14.13
C ASP A 126 20.66 0.41 -12.96
N ALA A 127 21.23 0.56 -11.76
CA ALA A 127 20.50 0.78 -10.52
C ALA A 127 19.60 2.02 -10.53
N ARG A 128 20.05 3.12 -11.13
CA ARG A 128 19.30 4.39 -11.18
C ARG A 128 18.13 4.28 -12.14
N ALA A 129 18.32 3.67 -13.30
CA ALA A 129 17.31 3.41 -14.30
C ALA A 129 16.23 2.46 -13.74
N LEU A 130 16.62 1.42 -13.01
CA LEU A 130 15.67 0.52 -12.34
C LEU A 130 14.82 1.28 -11.32
N LEU A 131 15.47 1.98 -10.37
CA LEU A 131 14.79 2.67 -9.29
C LEU A 131 13.82 3.73 -9.84
N ARG A 132 14.26 4.49 -10.85
CA ARG A 132 13.41 5.46 -11.56
C ARG A 132 12.20 4.76 -12.18
N THR A 133 12.41 3.68 -12.91
CA THR A 133 11.33 2.95 -13.60
C THR A 133 10.29 2.42 -12.62
N LYS A 134 10.74 1.90 -11.48
CA LYS A 134 9.87 1.35 -10.43
C LYS A 134 9.11 2.43 -9.67
N VAL A 135 9.79 3.47 -9.22
CA VAL A 135 9.17 4.58 -8.48
C VAL A 135 8.17 5.33 -9.35
N PHE A 136 8.57 5.82 -10.53
CA PHE A 136 7.67 6.57 -11.41
C PHE A 136 6.55 5.68 -11.97
N GLY A 137 6.82 4.40 -12.20
CA GLY A 137 5.79 3.45 -12.60
C GLY A 137 4.73 3.27 -11.51
N ALA A 138 5.13 3.09 -10.27
CA ALA A 138 4.21 2.97 -9.14
C ALA A 138 3.44 4.28 -8.88
N LEU A 139 4.12 5.43 -8.92
CA LEU A 139 3.49 6.74 -8.78
C LEU A 139 2.44 6.98 -9.86
N ARG A 140 2.73 6.67 -11.13
CA ARG A 140 1.78 6.84 -12.23
C ARG A 140 0.54 5.96 -12.05
N LEU A 141 0.71 4.71 -11.61
CA LEU A 141 -0.41 3.81 -11.36
C LEU A 141 -1.28 4.29 -10.20
N LEU A 142 -0.64 4.68 -9.09
CA LEU A 142 -1.38 5.18 -7.93
C LEU A 142 -2.12 6.48 -8.28
N LEU A 143 -1.49 7.39 -9.01
CA LEU A 143 -2.11 8.62 -9.47
C LEU A 143 -3.36 8.35 -10.33
N VAL A 144 -3.26 7.42 -11.29
CA VAL A 144 -4.42 7.03 -12.12
C VAL A 144 -5.54 6.43 -11.28
N LEU A 145 -5.21 5.73 -10.19
CA LEU A 145 -6.17 5.12 -9.29
C LEU A 145 -6.85 6.15 -8.37
N GLU A 146 -6.10 7.04 -7.75
CA GLU A 146 -6.64 7.95 -6.72
C GLU A 146 -7.27 9.23 -7.32
N LEU A 147 -6.74 9.74 -8.43
CA LEU A 147 -7.10 11.04 -8.97
C LEU A 147 -8.60 11.15 -9.36
N PRO A 148 -9.25 10.14 -9.99
CA PRO A 148 -10.68 10.20 -10.27
C PRO A 148 -11.53 10.35 -9.01
N VAL A 149 -11.17 9.65 -7.94
CA VAL A 149 -11.90 9.66 -6.66
C VAL A 149 -11.67 10.98 -5.92
N LEU A 150 -10.43 11.48 -5.87
CA LEU A 150 -10.10 12.74 -5.20
C LEU A 150 -10.70 13.95 -5.93
N LEU A 151 -10.70 13.96 -7.26
CA LEU A 151 -11.37 15.00 -8.04
C LEU A 151 -12.89 14.99 -7.80
N ALA A 152 -13.51 13.82 -7.84
CA ALA A 152 -14.94 13.70 -7.58
C ALA A 152 -15.30 14.16 -6.15
N ALA A 153 -14.52 13.73 -5.14
CA ALA A 153 -14.71 14.17 -3.75
C ALA A 153 -14.53 15.70 -3.60
N THR A 154 -13.58 16.30 -4.32
CA THR A 154 -13.38 17.76 -4.32
C THR A 154 -14.55 18.51 -4.95
N VAL A 155 -15.20 17.96 -5.98
CA VAL A 155 -16.41 18.56 -6.57
C VAL A 155 -17.56 18.61 -5.56
N PHE A 156 -17.74 17.55 -4.75
CA PHE A 156 -18.77 17.53 -3.71
C PHE A 156 -18.44 18.36 -2.47
N ARG A 157 -17.14 18.55 -2.19
CA ARG A 157 -16.63 19.28 -1.01
C ARG A 157 -15.44 20.18 -1.39
N PRO A 158 -15.66 21.29 -2.13
CA PRO A 158 -14.57 22.14 -2.61
C PRO A 158 -13.72 22.74 -1.50
N GLU A 159 -14.31 23.00 -0.33
CA GLU A 159 -13.63 23.53 0.84
C GLU A 159 -12.55 22.59 1.41
N TRP A 160 -12.58 21.30 1.04
CA TRP A 160 -11.61 20.27 1.44
C TRP A 160 -10.55 20.00 0.36
N TRP A 161 -10.42 20.83 -0.68
CA TRP A 161 -9.43 20.63 -1.75
C TRP A 161 -8.01 20.39 -1.22
N TRP A 162 -7.58 21.14 -0.20
CA TRP A 162 -6.25 21.02 0.39
C TRP A 162 -6.07 19.71 1.17
N VAL A 163 -7.15 19.20 1.79
CA VAL A 163 -7.17 17.89 2.44
C VAL A 163 -6.98 16.79 1.39
N HIS A 164 -7.73 16.86 0.28
CA HIS A 164 -7.63 15.88 -0.80
C HIS A 164 -6.25 15.86 -1.46
N VAL A 165 -5.69 17.05 -1.72
CA VAL A 165 -4.32 17.18 -2.28
C VAL A 165 -3.28 16.65 -1.30
N GLY A 166 -3.33 17.08 -0.03
CA GLY A 166 -2.38 16.65 0.99
C GLY A 166 -2.43 15.14 1.23
N PHE A 167 -3.64 14.56 1.22
CA PHE A 167 -3.86 13.13 1.34
C PHE A 167 -3.30 12.35 0.15
N GLY A 168 -3.62 12.75 -1.09
CA GLY A 168 -3.09 12.10 -2.31
C GLY A 168 -1.56 12.15 -2.38
N LEU A 169 -0.96 13.31 -2.09
CA LEU A 169 0.50 13.43 -2.01
C LEU A 169 1.10 12.52 -0.92
N GLY A 170 0.41 12.36 0.21
CA GLY A 170 0.79 11.42 1.25
C GLY A 170 0.79 9.96 0.75
N LEU A 171 -0.26 9.53 0.05
CA LEU A 171 -0.35 8.18 -0.52
C LEU A 171 0.72 7.92 -1.58
N LEU A 172 0.96 8.88 -2.48
CA LEU A 172 2.04 8.82 -3.48
C LEU A 172 3.40 8.63 -2.81
N THR A 173 3.64 9.42 -1.76
CA THR A 173 4.88 9.36 -0.99
C THR A 173 5.04 8.02 -0.28
N LEU A 174 3.97 7.49 0.32
CA LEU A 174 3.97 6.17 0.96
C LEU A 174 4.35 5.06 -0.01
N VAL A 175 3.75 5.02 -1.19
CA VAL A 175 4.03 3.99 -2.18
C VAL A 175 5.45 4.15 -2.75
N ALA A 176 5.90 5.37 -3.04
CA ALA A 176 7.27 5.63 -3.45
C ALA A 176 8.27 5.20 -2.37
N TYR A 177 7.99 5.49 -1.11
CA TYR A 177 8.78 5.07 0.03
C TYR A 177 8.87 3.54 0.12
N ALA A 178 7.76 2.82 0.01
CA ALA A 178 7.75 1.36 0.03
C ALA A 178 8.61 0.76 -1.10
N VAL A 179 8.55 1.32 -2.30
CA VAL A 179 9.40 0.91 -3.43
C VAL A 179 10.89 1.17 -3.12
N VAL A 180 11.23 2.35 -2.62
CA VAL A 180 12.64 2.69 -2.33
C VAL A 180 13.18 1.85 -1.18
N LEU A 181 12.41 1.67 -0.11
CA LEU A 181 12.78 0.86 1.06
C LEU A 181 12.98 -0.60 0.68
N LYS A 182 12.14 -1.15 -0.22
CA LYS A 182 12.36 -2.48 -0.82
C LYS A 182 13.76 -2.54 -1.42
N TYR A 183 14.15 -1.57 -2.23
CA TYR A 183 15.45 -1.59 -2.91
C TYR A 183 16.64 -1.22 -2.02
N ALA A 184 16.43 -0.46 -0.94
CA ALA A 184 17.42 -0.22 0.10
C ALA A 184 17.83 -1.52 0.81
N ASN A 185 16.87 -2.42 1.04
CA ASN A 185 17.08 -3.70 1.72
C ASN A 185 16.93 -4.92 0.80
N TYR A 186 17.04 -4.72 -0.52
CA TYR A 186 16.75 -5.75 -1.50
C TYR A 186 17.70 -6.94 -1.37
N GLN A 187 17.11 -8.13 -1.32
CA GLN A 187 17.80 -9.41 -1.40
C GLN A 187 17.06 -10.30 -2.42
N PRO A 188 17.75 -10.91 -3.40
CA PRO A 188 17.10 -11.70 -4.44
C PRO A 188 16.24 -12.84 -3.88
N ASN A 189 15.02 -13.00 -4.39
CA ASN A 189 14.07 -14.04 -3.99
C ASN A 189 13.59 -14.00 -2.53
N GLU A 190 13.88 -12.94 -1.77
CA GLU A 190 13.43 -12.82 -0.39
C GLU A 190 12.14 -12.02 -0.23
N ARG A 191 11.49 -12.20 0.93
CA ARG A 191 10.40 -11.35 1.37
C ARG A 191 10.87 -10.51 2.56
N LEU A 192 10.80 -9.19 2.40
CA LEU A 192 11.32 -8.23 3.37
C LEU A 192 10.31 -7.92 4.47
N SER A 193 9.89 -8.92 5.25
CA SER A 193 8.91 -8.76 6.33
C SER A 193 9.34 -7.74 7.40
N ALA A 194 10.64 -7.58 7.63
CA ALA A 194 11.19 -6.60 8.56
C ALA A 194 10.90 -5.14 8.15
N ASN A 195 10.66 -4.87 6.86
CA ASN A 195 10.31 -3.54 6.39
C ASN A 195 8.88 -3.11 6.79
N GLY A 196 8.03 -4.04 7.24
CA GLY A 196 6.63 -3.77 7.56
C GLY A 196 6.44 -2.73 8.67
N ALA A 197 7.32 -2.70 9.67
CA ALA A 197 7.28 -1.70 10.74
C ALA A 197 7.50 -0.29 10.19
N ASN A 198 8.53 -0.13 9.36
CA ASN A 198 8.88 1.15 8.73
C ASN A 198 7.78 1.66 7.79
N VAL A 199 7.18 0.76 7.00
CA VAL A 199 6.04 1.11 6.12
C VAL A 199 4.81 1.49 6.94
N SER A 200 4.55 0.81 8.06
CA SER A 200 3.42 1.14 8.95
C SER A 200 3.57 2.53 9.57
N VAL A 201 4.77 2.88 10.03
CA VAL A 201 5.08 4.24 10.53
C VAL A 201 4.87 5.26 9.43
N ALA A 202 5.42 5.03 8.24
CA ALA A 202 5.21 5.93 7.09
C ALA A 202 3.73 6.10 6.73
N ALA A 203 2.94 5.03 6.81
CA ALA A 203 1.51 5.05 6.50
C ALA A 203 0.70 5.89 7.49
N LEU A 204 1.02 5.81 8.79
CA LEU A 204 0.36 6.61 9.82
C LEU A 204 0.46 8.11 9.51
N PHE A 205 1.63 8.56 9.07
CA PHE A 205 1.86 9.95 8.70
C PHE A 205 1.35 10.30 7.30
N ALA A 206 1.39 9.37 6.35
CA ALA A 206 0.92 9.58 4.98
C ALA A 206 -0.60 9.83 4.88
N ILE A 207 -1.39 9.16 5.72
CA ILE A 207 -2.86 9.25 5.71
C ILE A 207 -3.35 10.57 6.33
N LEU A 208 -2.50 11.27 7.10
CA LEU A 208 -2.84 12.54 7.73
C LEU A 208 -2.43 13.71 6.82
N PRO A 209 -3.40 14.52 6.31
CA PRO A 209 -3.10 15.67 5.47
C PRO A 209 -2.09 16.61 6.14
N GLY A 210 -1.03 16.98 5.42
CA GLY A 210 0.05 17.83 5.93
C GLY A 210 1.20 17.09 6.62
N LEU A 211 0.98 15.86 7.13
CA LEU A 211 2.05 15.05 7.74
C LEU A 211 2.77 14.13 6.75
N GLY A 212 2.37 14.11 5.48
CA GLY A 212 3.06 13.42 4.38
C GLY A 212 4.53 13.87 4.18
N VAL A 213 4.96 14.96 4.81
CA VAL A 213 6.37 15.39 4.85
C VAL A 213 7.25 14.36 5.56
N VAL A 214 6.75 13.66 6.59
CA VAL A 214 7.53 12.64 7.32
C VAL A 214 7.93 11.47 6.40
N PRO A 215 7.00 10.76 5.73
CA PRO A 215 7.38 9.71 4.79
C PRO A 215 8.17 10.24 3.58
N LEU A 216 8.05 11.53 3.25
CA LEU A 216 8.88 12.15 2.21
C LEU A 216 10.34 12.25 2.65
N VAL A 217 10.59 12.69 3.88
CA VAL A 217 11.95 12.70 4.45
C VAL A 217 12.51 11.28 4.51
N MET A 218 11.71 10.31 4.99
CA MET A 218 12.11 8.89 5.02
C MET A 218 12.47 8.39 3.61
N LEU A 219 11.65 8.67 2.60
CA LEU A 219 11.92 8.38 1.19
C LEU A 219 13.26 8.96 0.75
N LEU A 220 13.50 10.25 0.96
CA LEU A 220 14.72 10.92 0.53
C LEU A 220 15.98 10.33 1.21
N THR A 221 15.87 9.91 2.48
CA THR A 221 16.98 9.27 3.21
C THR A 221 17.29 7.85 2.72
N GLU A 222 16.30 7.12 2.21
CA GLU A 222 16.46 5.74 1.73
C GLU A 222 16.91 5.67 0.26
N VAL A 223 16.68 6.71 -0.55
CA VAL A 223 17.13 6.77 -1.95
C VAL A 223 18.64 6.49 -2.14
N PRO A 224 19.58 7.12 -1.41
CA PRO A 224 21.00 6.82 -1.57
C PRO A 224 21.33 5.37 -1.20
N LYS A 225 20.70 4.82 -0.14
CA LYS A 225 20.88 3.43 0.29
C LYS A 225 20.39 2.45 -0.78
N ALA A 226 19.21 2.70 -1.35
CA ALA A 226 18.66 1.91 -2.45
C ALA A 226 19.58 1.89 -3.68
N ARG A 227 20.17 3.03 -4.04
CA ARG A 227 21.12 3.11 -5.16
C ARG A 227 22.41 2.34 -4.87
N ALA A 228 22.96 2.47 -3.66
CA ALA A 228 24.17 1.77 -3.27
C ALA A 228 23.96 0.24 -3.26
N ASN A 229 22.88 -0.22 -2.62
CA ASN A 229 22.54 -1.64 -2.53
C ASN A 229 22.30 -2.24 -3.92
N LEU A 230 21.48 -1.59 -4.77
CA LEU A 230 21.25 -2.06 -6.13
C LEU A 230 22.52 -2.10 -6.98
N SER A 231 23.41 -1.12 -6.82
CA SER A 231 24.64 -1.04 -7.62
C SER A 231 25.53 -2.27 -7.43
N ALA A 232 25.60 -2.85 -6.23
CA ALA A 232 26.34 -4.08 -5.98
C ALA A 232 25.88 -5.22 -6.91
N TYR A 233 24.56 -5.41 -7.06
CA TYR A 233 23.99 -6.46 -7.90
C TYR A 233 24.19 -6.26 -9.41
N PHE A 234 24.36 -5.01 -9.86
CA PHE A 234 24.65 -4.69 -11.27
C PHE A 234 26.16 -4.79 -11.59
N HIS A 235 27.05 -4.44 -10.66
CA HIS A 235 28.50 -4.49 -10.90
C HIS A 235 29.05 -5.92 -10.79
N ASP A 236 28.48 -6.77 -9.94
CA ASP A 236 28.82 -8.20 -9.84
C ASP A 236 28.40 -9.03 -11.07
N HIS A 237 27.98 -8.42 -12.17
CA HIS A 237 27.70 -9.09 -13.45
C HIS A 237 28.79 -8.84 -14.50
N ALA A 238 29.66 -7.84 -14.27
CA ALA A 238 30.77 -7.50 -15.16
C ALA A 238 32.06 -8.31 -14.88
N ARG A 239 31.99 -9.33 -14.02
CA ARG A 239 33.03 -10.32 -13.74
C ARG A 239 32.45 -11.71 -13.94
#